data_AF-A0A523YDG8-F1
#
_entry.id   AF-A0A523YDG8-F1
#
_cell.length_a   1.000
_cell.length_b   1.000
_cell.length_c   1.000
_cell.angle_alpha   90.00
_cell.angle_beta   90.00
_cell.angle_gamma   90.00
#
_symmetry.space_group_name_H-M   'P 1'
#
loop_
_entity.id
_entity.type
_entity.pdbx_description
1 polymer ?
#
loop_
_entity_poly.entity_id
_entity_poly.type
_entity_poly.pdbx_seq_one_letter_code
_entity_poly.pdbx_strand_id
1 'polypeptide(L)'
;MGIRVGKGRWPIKLPWRCFERIDKELSGKGWARITGLRNDVKEGSLDWIVQQYTGGLLAGSYVAPILEHCGLAEIDRGRPHRIRLITG
;
A
#
# COMPACT_ATOMS: atom_id res chain seq x y z
N MET A 1 12.59 6.50 11.08
CA MET A 1 12.65 5.03 10.97
C MET A 1 11.80 4.56 9.77
N GLY A 2 12.04 3.38 9.20
CA GLY A 2 11.26 2.83 8.07
C GLY A 2 11.88 1.55 7.52
N ILE A 3 11.22 0.88 6.58
CA ILE A 3 11.72 -0.36 5.96
C ILE A 3 12.31 -0.08 4.57
N ARG A 4 13.29 -0.89 4.16
CA ARG A 4 13.78 -0.92 2.78
C ARG A 4 13.29 -2.20 2.11
N VAL A 5 12.70 -2.07 0.94
CA VAL A 5 12.06 -3.16 0.20
C VAL A 5 12.62 -3.24 -1.22
N GLY A 6 12.51 -4.43 -1.83
CA GLY A 6 13.08 -4.72 -3.14
C GLY A 6 14.46 -5.39 -3.05
N LYS A 7 14.74 -6.30 -3.99
CA LYS A 7 16.01 -7.04 -4.07
C LYS A 7 16.78 -6.53 -5.29
N GLY A 8 17.94 -5.89 -5.08
CA GLY A 8 18.83 -5.46 -6.18
C GLY A 8 19.25 -3.98 -6.14
N ARG A 9 19.50 -3.41 -7.33
CA ARG A 9 20.21 -2.15 -7.55
C ARG A 9 19.52 -0.89 -7.01
N TRP A 10 18.20 -0.94 -6.78
CA TRP A 10 17.39 0.21 -6.36
C TRP A 10 16.40 -0.15 -5.25
N PRO A 11 16.86 -0.25 -3.99
CA PRO A 11 15.97 -0.49 -2.86
C PRO A 11 15.08 0.73 -2.62
N ILE A 12 13.80 0.48 -2.35
CA ILE A 12 12.82 1.52 -2.05
C ILE A 12 12.72 1.67 -0.53
N LYS A 13 12.77 2.90 -0.05
CA LYS A 13 12.56 3.20 1.36
C LYS A 13 11.09 3.55 1.59
N LEU A 14 10.39 2.74 2.39
CA LEU A 14 9.07 3.05 2.89
C LEU A 14 9.21 3.63 4.31
N PRO A 15 9.07 4.95 4.49
CA PRO A 15 9.18 5.58 5.80
C PRO A 15 8.00 5.19 6.68
N TRP A 16 8.19 5.21 8.01
CA TRP A 16 7.10 4.94 8.97
C TRP A 16 5.84 5.80 8.71
N ARG A 17 6.03 7.06 8.33
CA ARG A 17 4.97 8.00 7.96
C ARG A 17 4.09 7.54 6.79
N CYS A 18 4.63 6.69 5.91
CA CYS A 18 3.83 6.06 4.86
C CYS A 18 2.81 5.09 5.48
N PHE A 19 3.26 4.22 6.39
CA PHE A 19 2.41 3.26 7.11
C PHE A 19 1.37 3.96 7.98
N GLU A 20 1.73 5.04 8.69
CA GLU A 20 0.75 5.81 9.48
C GLU A 20 -0.38 6.40 8.63
N ARG A 21 -0.08 6.81 7.39
CA ARG A 21 -1.11 7.30 6.46
C ARG A 21 -1.93 6.18 5.86
N ILE A 22 -1.31 5.05 5.55
CA ILE A 22 -2.01 3.84 5.10
C ILE A 22 -2.96 3.34 6.17
N ASP A 23 -2.52 3.30 7.43
CA ASP A 23 -3.35 2.95 8.58
C ASP A 23 -4.54 3.90 8.68
N LYS A 24 -4.33 5.22 8.67
CA LYS A 24 -5.45 6.19 8.67
C LYS A 24 -6.41 6.03 7.49
N GLU A 25 -5.90 5.61 6.33
CA GLU A 25 -6.73 5.40 5.14
C GLU A 25 -7.51 4.08 5.19
N LEU A 26 -7.01 3.07 5.87
CA LEU A 26 -7.65 1.75 5.98
C LEU A 26 -8.45 1.57 7.27
N SER A 27 -8.06 2.22 8.37
CA SER A 27 -8.67 2.05 9.68
C SER A 27 -10.12 2.50 9.68
N GLY A 28 -11.01 1.60 10.10
CA GLY A 28 -12.46 1.80 10.05
C GLY A 28 -13.04 1.83 8.63
N LYS A 29 -12.22 1.68 7.59
CA LYS A 29 -12.66 1.51 6.21
C LYS A 29 -12.58 0.03 5.87
N GLY A 30 -13.61 -0.50 5.21
CA GLY A 30 -13.62 -1.90 4.79
C GLY A 30 -12.62 -2.15 3.66
N TRP A 31 -13.10 -2.68 2.54
CA TRP A 31 -12.24 -2.90 1.38
C TRP A 31 -11.90 -1.58 0.67
N ALA A 32 -10.62 -1.24 0.65
CA ALA A 32 -10.06 -0.15 -0.14
C ALA A 32 -9.49 -0.67 -1.46
N ARG A 33 -9.72 0.06 -2.55
CA ARG A 33 -9.17 -0.30 -3.87
C ARG A 33 -7.67 0.00 -3.90
N ILE A 34 -6.90 -0.95 -4.44
CA ILE A 34 -5.51 -0.75 -4.84
C ILE A 34 -5.46 -0.91 -6.36
N THR A 35 -5.20 0.17 -7.08
CA THR A 35 -5.10 0.14 -8.54
C THR A 35 -3.78 -0.50 -8.97
N GLY A 36 -3.81 -1.21 -10.09
CA GLY A 36 -2.61 -1.69 -10.79
C GLY A 36 -2.12 -0.71 -11.87
N LEU A 37 -2.80 0.41 -12.07
CA LEU A 37 -2.53 1.35 -13.17
C LEU A 37 -2.05 2.70 -12.65
N ARG A 38 -0.82 3.07 -13.03
CA ARG A 38 -0.16 4.32 -12.61
C ARG A 38 -0.91 5.59 -13.04
N ASN A 39 -1.68 5.53 -14.13
CA ASN A 39 -2.41 6.67 -14.68
C ASN A 39 -3.81 6.87 -14.07
N ASP A 40 -4.29 5.95 -13.23
CA ASP A 40 -5.64 5.98 -12.63
C ASP A 40 -5.56 6.12 -11.09
N VAL A 41 -4.56 6.87 -10.63
CA VAL A 41 -4.31 7.07 -9.21
C VAL A 41 -5.10 8.29 -8.73
N LYS A 42 -6.21 8.02 -8.02
CA LYS A 42 -7.04 9.05 -7.42
C LYS A 42 -6.34 9.67 -6.21
N GLU A 43 -6.38 11.00 -6.08
CA GLU A 43 -5.88 11.70 -4.91
C GLU A 43 -6.53 11.17 -3.61
N GLY A 44 -5.72 10.99 -2.57
CA GLY A 44 -6.14 10.41 -1.29
C GLY A 44 -6.23 8.88 -1.28
N SER A 45 -6.14 8.19 -2.41
CA SER A 45 -6.11 6.72 -2.45
C SER A 45 -4.82 6.15 -1.86
N LEU A 46 -4.83 4.84 -1.55
CA LEU A 46 -3.63 4.13 -1.10
C LEU A 46 -2.47 4.24 -2.09
N ASP A 47 -2.74 4.10 -3.37
CA ASP A 47 -1.73 4.26 -4.41
C ASP A 47 -1.17 5.68 -4.43
N TRP A 48 -2.03 6.69 -4.27
CA TRP A 48 -1.56 8.08 -4.20
C TRP A 48 -0.66 8.30 -2.98
N ILE A 49 -1.03 7.79 -1.81
CA ILE A 49 -0.21 7.86 -0.59
C ILE A 49 1.15 7.23 -0.83
N VAL A 50 1.20 6.02 -1.39
CA VAL A 50 2.46 5.31 -1.66
C VAL A 50 3.33 6.04 -2.68
N GLN A 51 2.72 6.64 -3.71
CA GLN A 51 3.44 7.45 -4.68
C GLN A 51 4.03 8.74 -4.09
N GLN A 52 3.54 9.25 -2.96
CA GLN A 52 4.18 10.39 -2.30
C GLN A 52 5.52 10.04 -1.64
N TYR A 53 5.76 8.76 -1.34
CA TYR A 53 6.96 8.28 -0.66
C TYR A 53 7.87 7.43 -1.55
N THR A 54 7.37 7.05 -2.73
CA THR A 54 8.06 6.21 -3.69
C THR A 54 8.09 6.92 -5.04
N GLY A 55 9.04 6.63 -5.92
CA GLY A 55 9.13 7.27 -7.24
C GLY A 55 8.01 6.92 -8.24
N GLY A 56 6.76 6.81 -7.77
CA GLY A 56 5.59 6.43 -8.55
C GLY A 56 5.18 4.97 -8.44
N LEU A 57 5.52 4.28 -7.35
CA LEU A 57 5.10 2.90 -7.12
C LEU A 57 3.69 2.85 -6.55
N LEU A 58 3.03 1.73 -6.82
CA LEU A 58 1.65 1.45 -6.39
C LEU A 58 1.65 0.64 -5.10
N ALA A 59 0.59 0.77 -4.30
CA ALA A 59 0.43 0.08 -3.03
C ALA A 59 0.46 -1.45 -3.21
N GLY A 60 -0.06 -1.95 -4.34
CA GLY A 60 0.01 -3.37 -4.70
C GLY A 60 1.43 -3.92 -4.91
N SER A 61 2.44 -3.06 -5.13
CA SER A 61 3.81 -3.52 -5.45
C SER A 61 4.57 -4.05 -4.24
N TYR A 62 4.39 -3.41 -3.08
CA TYR A 62 5.15 -3.74 -1.86
C TYR A 62 4.32 -3.61 -0.60
N VAL A 63 3.53 -2.54 -0.48
CA VAL A 63 2.76 -2.28 0.75
C VAL A 63 1.74 -3.37 1.01
N ALA A 64 0.89 -3.69 0.04
CA ALA A 64 -0.16 -4.69 0.22
C ALA A 64 0.43 -6.08 0.55
N PRO A 65 1.39 -6.63 -0.22
CA PRO A 65 2.02 -7.91 0.10
C PRO A 65 2.71 -7.94 1.47
N ILE A 66 3.32 -6.84 1.91
CA ILE A 66 3.98 -6.77 3.23
C ILE A 66 2.94 -6.82 4.34
N LEU A 67 1.85 -6.04 4.24
CA LEU A 67 0.79 -6.06 5.23
C LEU A 67 0.09 -7.42 5.30
N GLU A 68 -0.13 -8.07 4.16
CA GLU A 68 -0.68 -9.43 4.10
C GLU A 68 0.28 -10.45 4.73
N HIS A 69 1.58 -10.38 4.39
CA HIS A 69 2.60 -11.27 4.95
C HIS A 69 2.75 -11.11 6.47
N CYS A 70 2.58 -9.90 7.00
CA CYS A 70 2.58 -9.64 8.44
C CYS A 70 1.27 -10.03 9.12
N GLY A 71 0.26 -10.52 8.39
CA GLY A 71 -1.04 -10.88 8.95
C GLY A 71 -1.85 -9.66 9.44
N LEU A 72 -1.58 -8.47 8.90
CA LEU A 72 -2.26 -7.23 9.27
C LEU A 72 -3.41 -6.88 8.31
N ALA A 73 -3.35 -7.38 7.08
CA ALA A 73 -4.32 -7.08 6.03
C ALA A 73 -4.68 -8.31 5.20
N GLU A 74 -5.86 -8.29 4.60
CA GLU A 74 -6.27 -9.23 3.56
C GLU A 74 -6.27 -8.54 2.20
N ILE A 75 -5.86 -9.27 1.17
CA ILE A 75 -5.92 -8.81 -0.23
C ILE A 75 -6.93 -9.64 -1.00
N ASP A 76 -7.94 -8.95 -1.54
CA ASP A 76 -8.77 -9.50 -2.61
C ASP A 76 -8.06 -9.28 -3.95
N ARG A 77 -7.64 -10.40 -4.54
CA ARG A 77 -6.93 -10.44 -5.82
C ARG A 77 -7.86 -10.41 -7.03
N GLY A 78 -9.18 -10.31 -6.83
CA GLY A 78 -10.13 -10.03 -7.91
C GLY A 78 -9.82 -8.69 -8.60
N ARG A 79 -10.32 -8.49 -9.83
CA ARG A 79 -10.20 -7.20 -10.53
C ARG A 79 -11.46 -6.36 -10.26
N PRO A 80 -11.34 -5.11 -9.76
CA PRO A 80 -10.12 -4.45 -9.32
C PRO A 80 -9.61 -4.99 -7.97
N HIS A 81 -8.28 -4.98 -7.77
CA HIS A 81 -7.65 -5.46 -6.53
C HIS A 81 -8.08 -4.60 -5.34
N ARG A 82 -8.30 -5.24 -4.19
CA ARG A 82 -8.71 -4.56 -2.95
C ARG A 82 -7.90 -5.06 -1.78
N ILE A 83 -7.77 -4.22 -0.76
CA ILE A 83 -7.11 -4.53 0.50
C ILE A 83 -7.97 -4.00 1.65
N ARG A 84 -8.00 -4.72 2.76
CA ARG A 84 -8.56 -4.24 4.03
C ARG A 84 -7.65 -4.64 5.18
N LEU A 85 -7.72 -3.92 6.30
CA LEU A 85 -7.12 -4.40 7.55
C LEU A 85 -7.98 -5.54 8.13
N ILE A 86 -7.33 -6.48 8.82
CA ILE A 86 -8.00 -7.64 9.46
C ILE A 86 -8.80 -7.25 10.72
N THR A 87 -8.93 -5.95 10.99
CA THR A 87 -9.36 -5.35 12.26
C THR A 87 -8.24 -5.42 13.30
N GLY A 88 -7.91 -4.26 13.87
CA GLY A 88 -7.29 -4.16 15.19
C GLY A 88 -8.37 -3.83 16.21
#